data_AF-A0A7X2S8R0-F1
#
_entry.id   AF-A0A7X2S8R0-F1
#
_cell.length_a   1.000
_cell.length_b   1.000
_cell.length_c   1.000
_cell.angle_alpha   90.00
_cell.angle_beta   90.00
_cell.angle_gamma   90.00
#
_symmetry.space_group_name_H-M   'P 1'
#
loop_
_entity.id
_entity.type
_entity.pdbx_description
1 polymer ?
#
loop_
_entity_poly.entity_id
_entity_poly.type
_entity_poly.pdbx_seq_one_letter_code
_entity_poly.pdbx_strand_id
1 'polypeptide(L)'
;MKYKEKEFTSDLKEKIKNTEAALKSLIEKLVNENKPVFKKKGLDLDAEFERLGNDPFHPGYSSSISIGIYDENCELTDLQIIKIWECERHFLGVPVSKKIPGNKIAGDLLDESSEEIKQELKDFIGEQLTITND
;
A
#
# COMPACT_ATOMS: atom_id res chain seq x y z
N MET A 1 0.49 11.61 -5.75
CA MET A 1 0.47 12.32 -7.06
C MET A 1 -0.87 12.15 -7.76
N LYS A 2 -1.62 13.26 -7.90
CA LYS A 2 -2.99 13.26 -8.44
C LYS A 2 -3.03 13.35 -9.96
N TYR A 3 -3.90 12.54 -10.57
CA TYR A 3 -4.18 12.48 -12.00
C TYR A 3 -5.67 12.69 -12.26
N LYS A 4 -6.02 13.56 -13.21
CA LYS A 4 -7.40 13.72 -13.68
C LYS A 4 -7.71 12.65 -14.71
N GLU A 5 -8.99 12.33 -14.91
CA GLU A 5 -9.44 11.35 -15.91
C GLU A 5 -8.85 11.55 -17.31
N LYS A 6 -8.65 12.80 -17.76
CA LYS A 6 -8.04 13.12 -19.06
C LYS A 6 -6.56 12.70 -19.18
N GLU A 7 -5.91 12.39 -18.06
CA GLU A 7 -4.50 11.99 -17.95
C GLU A 7 -4.37 10.46 -17.83
N PHE A 8 -5.48 9.73 -17.92
CA PHE A 8 -5.51 8.26 -17.88
C PHE A 8 -5.02 7.69 -19.22
N THR A 9 -3.71 7.49 -19.30
CA THR A 9 -3.02 6.96 -20.48
C THR A 9 -2.59 5.51 -20.28
N SER A 10 -2.21 4.84 -21.37
CA SER A 10 -1.54 3.53 -21.31
C SER A 10 -0.30 3.57 -20.41
N ASP A 11 0.49 4.64 -20.53
CA ASP A 11 1.76 4.79 -19.82
C ASP A 11 1.52 4.94 -18.32
N LEU A 12 0.48 5.67 -17.91
CA LEU A 12 0.07 5.74 -16.51
C LEU A 12 -0.40 4.37 -16.00
N LYS A 13 -1.16 3.63 -16.80
CA LYS A 13 -1.63 2.28 -16.43
C LYS A 13 -0.47 1.32 -16.24
N GLU A 14 0.53 1.40 -17.11
CA GLU A 14 1.76 0.62 -16.98
C GLU A 14 2.57 1.06 -15.76
N LYS A 15 2.71 2.37 -15.52
CA LYS A 15 3.37 2.91 -14.32
C LYS A 15 2.72 2.36 -13.04
N ILE A 16 1.40 2.41 -12.92
CA ILE A 16 0.66 1.85 -11.77
C ILE A 16 1.01 0.38 -11.57
N LYS A 17 0.90 -0.45 -12.62
CA LYS A 17 1.18 -1.89 -12.54
C LYS A 17 2.63 -2.20 -12.17
N ASN A 18 3.57 -1.45 -12.73
CA ASN A 18 4.99 -1.63 -12.44
C ASN A 18 5.30 -1.24 -10.98
N THR A 19 4.71 -0.16 -10.48
CA THR A 19 4.83 0.21 -9.07
C THR A 19 4.22 -0.85 -8.15
N GLU A 20 3.02 -1.35 -8.45
CA GLU A 20 2.38 -2.44 -7.70
C GLU A 20 3.27 -3.69 -7.64
N ALA A 21 3.80 -4.13 -8.78
CA ALA A 21 4.66 -5.32 -8.84
C ALA A 21 5.98 -5.12 -8.08
N ALA A 22 6.60 -3.94 -8.21
CA ALA A 22 7.84 -3.62 -7.52
C ALA A 22 7.65 -3.61 -6.00
N LEU A 23 6.58 -2.96 -5.52
CA LEU A 23 6.29 -2.87 -4.09
C LEU A 23 5.84 -4.20 -3.50
N LYS A 24 5.08 -5.02 -4.24
CA LYS A 24 4.77 -6.39 -3.84
C LYS A 24 6.04 -7.23 -3.64
N SER A 25 6.96 -7.18 -4.61
CA SER A 25 8.24 -7.90 -4.50
C SER A 25 9.11 -7.39 -3.34
N LEU A 26 9.08 -6.07 -3.10
CA LEU A 26 9.79 -5.44 -1.99
C LEU A 26 9.31 -5.96 -0.62
N ILE A 27 8.00 -5.94 -0.35
CA ILE A 27 7.47 -6.39 0.95
C ILE A 27 7.70 -7.89 1.18
N GLU A 28 7.54 -8.71 0.13
CA GLU A 28 7.79 -10.15 0.21
C GLU A 28 9.25 -10.42 0.60
N LYS A 29 10.18 -9.67 0.01
CA LYS A 29 11.61 -9.76 0.36
C LYS A 29 11.87 -9.31 1.80
N LEU A 30 11.37 -8.15 2.20
CA LEU A 30 11.59 -7.60 3.55
C LEU A 30 11.05 -8.52 4.63
N VAL A 31 9.85 -9.07 4.47
CA VAL A 31 9.28 -10.03 5.43
C VAL A 31 10.12 -11.28 5.49
N ASN A 32 10.48 -11.88 4.35
CA ASN A 32 11.30 -13.10 4.34
C ASN A 32 12.66 -12.92 5.02
N GLU A 33 13.30 -11.76 4.87
CA GLU A 33 14.58 -11.43 5.51
C GLU A 33 14.45 -11.28 7.03
N ASN A 34 13.32 -10.75 7.52
CA ASN A 34 13.14 -10.40 8.94
C ASN A 34 12.33 -11.40 9.76
N LYS A 35 11.50 -12.24 9.12
CA LYS A 35 10.63 -13.23 9.77
C LYS A 35 11.37 -14.15 10.77
N PRO A 36 12.62 -14.62 10.52
CA PRO A 36 13.35 -15.41 11.51
C PRO A 36 13.68 -14.65 12.80
N VAL A 37 13.87 -13.33 12.73
CA VAL A 37 14.18 -12.49 13.91
C VAL A 37 12.91 -12.28 14.74
N PHE A 38 11.79 -11.98 14.10
CA PHE A 38 10.48 -11.84 14.77
C PHE A 38 10.06 -13.12 15.48
N LYS A 39 10.20 -14.27 14.82
CA LYS A 39 9.89 -15.58 15.42
C LYS A 39 10.67 -15.87 16.70
N LYS A 40 11.93 -15.43 16.81
CA LYS A 40 12.74 -15.59 18.04
C LYS A 40 12.21 -14.77 19.21
N LYS A 41 11.45 -13.71 18.93
CA LYS A 41 10.81 -12.83 19.92
C LYS A 41 9.37 -13.23 20.23
N GLY A 42 8.89 -14.36 19.69
CA GLY A 42 7.49 -14.76 19.85
C GLY A 42 6.51 -13.93 19.02
N LEU A 43 7.00 -13.18 18.03
CA LEU A 43 6.17 -12.39 17.11
C LEU A 43 6.11 -13.06 15.73
N ASP A 44 5.04 -12.83 14.99
CA ASP A 44 5.01 -13.07 13.54
C ASP A 44 5.04 -11.75 12.77
N LEU A 45 5.65 -11.82 11.59
CA LEU A 45 5.71 -10.72 10.64
C LEU A 45 5.10 -11.23 9.35
N ASP A 46 4.11 -10.50 8.84
CA ASP A 46 3.44 -10.83 7.58
C ASP A 46 3.28 -9.61 6.70
N ALA A 47 3.08 -9.85 5.41
CA ALA A 47 2.85 -8.79 4.44
C ALA A 47 1.75 -9.18 3.47
N GLU A 48 0.96 -8.18 3.07
CA GLU A 48 -0.12 -8.36 2.13
C GLU A 48 -0.05 -7.30 1.03
N PHE A 49 -0.38 -7.73 -0.19
CA PHE A 49 -0.69 -6.83 -1.29
C PHE A 49 -2.19 -6.92 -1.54
N GLU A 50 -2.90 -5.85 -1.19
CA GLU A 50 -4.34 -5.75 -1.41
C GLU A 50 -4.62 -5.02 -2.72
N ARG A 51 -5.59 -5.54 -3.47
CA ARG A 51 -6.14 -4.89 -4.65
C ARG A 51 -7.65 -5.03 -4.65
N LEU A 52 -8.34 -3.91 -4.67
CA LEU A 52 -9.78 -3.83 -4.88
C LEU A 52 -10.04 -3.43 -6.33
N GLY A 53 -10.95 -4.15 -6.99
CA GLY A 53 -11.28 -3.91 -8.40
C GLY A 53 -10.24 -4.45 -9.39
N ASN A 54 -10.59 -4.40 -10.68
CA ASN A 54 -9.80 -5.04 -11.75
C ASN A 54 -9.18 -4.04 -12.75
N ASP A 55 -9.71 -2.82 -12.83
CA ASP A 55 -9.22 -1.79 -13.75
C ASP A 55 -8.76 -0.55 -12.95
N PRO A 56 -7.45 -0.20 -13.00
CA PRO A 56 -6.92 0.96 -12.29
C PRO A 56 -7.64 2.27 -12.59
N PHE A 57 -8.27 2.40 -13.76
CA PHE A 57 -8.98 3.62 -14.13
C PHE A 57 -10.47 3.60 -13.80
N HIS A 58 -10.96 2.54 -13.15
CA HIS A 58 -12.34 2.47 -12.70
C HIS A 58 -12.48 2.96 -11.25
N PRO A 59 -13.44 3.86 -10.96
CA PRO A 59 -13.69 4.30 -9.59
C PRO A 59 -14.05 3.15 -8.66
N GLY A 60 -13.42 3.11 -7.48
CA GLY A 60 -13.48 1.98 -6.56
C GLY A 60 -12.35 0.98 -6.75
N TYR A 61 -11.45 1.21 -7.72
CA TYR A 61 -10.16 0.54 -7.72
C TYR A 61 -9.24 1.15 -6.67
N SER A 62 -8.61 0.30 -5.88
CA SER A 62 -7.49 0.67 -5.03
C SER A 62 -6.45 -0.44 -4.98
N SER A 63 -5.20 -0.07 -4.73
CA SER A 63 -4.13 -1.02 -4.41
C SER A 63 -3.24 -0.48 -3.32
N SER A 64 -2.81 -1.37 -2.44
CA SER A 64 -1.95 -1.08 -1.29
C SER A 64 -1.07 -2.26 -0.96
N ILE A 65 0.04 -1.98 -0.30
CA ILE A 65 0.83 -2.97 0.43
C ILE A 65 0.67 -2.73 1.92
N SER A 66 0.78 -3.79 2.72
CA SER A 66 0.84 -3.70 4.17
C SER A 66 1.87 -4.65 4.76
N ILE A 67 2.43 -4.26 5.91
CA ILE A 67 3.21 -5.13 6.78
C ILE A 67 2.55 -5.13 8.15
N GLY A 68 2.18 -6.31 8.64
CA GLY A 68 1.56 -6.52 9.95
C GLY A 68 2.48 -7.31 10.88
N ILE A 69 2.47 -6.94 12.15
CA ILE A 69 3.13 -7.67 13.23
C ILE A 69 2.07 -8.24 14.15
N TYR A 70 2.27 -9.50 14.52
CA TYR A 70 1.31 -10.26 15.32
C TYR A 70 2.01 -10.82 16.55
N ASP A 71 1.31 -10.85 17.67
CA ASP A 71 1.77 -11.50 18.89
C ASP A 71 1.60 -13.04 18.83
N GLU A 72 1.95 -13.71 19.94
CA GLU A 72 1.81 -15.17 20.07
C GLU A 72 0.36 -15.69 20.00
N ASN A 73 -0.62 -14.81 20.20
CA ASN A 73 -2.05 -15.10 20.10
C ASN A 73 -2.61 -14.83 18.70
N CYS A 74 -1.73 -14.49 17.73
CA CYS A 74 -2.09 -14.03 16.40
C CYS A 74 -2.91 -12.73 16.39
N GLU A 75 -2.80 -11.91 17.44
CA GLU A 75 -3.42 -10.60 17.48
C GLU A 75 -2.48 -9.58 16.82
N LEU A 76 -3.03 -8.76 15.92
CA LEU A 76 -2.29 -7.69 15.25
C LEU A 76 -1.91 -6.63 16.27
N THR A 77 -0.60 -6.43 16.49
CA THR A 77 -0.08 -5.39 17.40
C THR A 77 0.18 -4.10 16.64
N ASP A 78 0.74 -4.21 15.44
CA ASP A 78 1.19 -3.08 14.64
C ASP A 78 0.97 -3.32 13.15
N LEU A 79 0.69 -2.25 12.41
CA LEU A 79 0.38 -2.30 10.99
C LEU A 79 0.86 -1.05 10.28
N GLN A 80 1.65 -1.24 9.23
CA GLN A 80 1.99 -0.20 8.25
C GLN A 80 1.26 -0.48 6.94
N ILE A 81 0.56 0.51 6.39
CA ILE A 81 -0.13 0.43 5.10
C ILE A 81 0.38 1.54 4.20
N ILE A 82 0.78 1.20 2.98
CA ILE A 82 1.16 2.16 1.93
C ILE A 82 0.19 2.01 0.77
N LYS A 83 -0.58 3.07 0.50
CA LYS A 83 -1.45 3.15 -0.68
C LYS A 83 -0.62 3.36 -1.93
N ILE A 84 -0.83 2.53 -2.94
CA ILE A 84 -0.11 2.60 -4.21
C ILE A 84 -0.90 3.43 -5.21
N TRP A 85 -2.17 3.06 -5.41
CA TRP A 85 -3.06 3.75 -6.33
C TRP A 85 -4.49 3.71 -5.81
N GLU A 86 -5.21 4.81 -5.96
CA GLU A 86 -6.63 4.91 -5.59
C GLU A 86 -7.36 5.69 -6.68
N CYS A 87 -8.43 5.12 -7.25
CA CYS A 87 -9.26 5.76 -8.27
C CYS A 87 -10.66 6.00 -7.71
N GLU A 88 -11.07 7.27 -7.66
CA GLU A 88 -12.31 7.68 -7.02
C GLU A 88 -13.11 8.69 -7.84
N ARG A 89 -14.42 8.68 -7.61
CA ARG A 89 -15.29 9.77 -8.07
C ARG A 89 -15.34 10.85 -7.02
N HIS A 90 -15.27 12.09 -7.45
CA HIS A 90 -15.40 13.25 -6.60
C HIS A 90 -16.57 14.12 -7.09
N PHE A 91 -17.36 14.64 -6.15
CA PHE A 91 -18.35 15.68 -6.42
C PHE A 91 -18.07 16.87 -5.49
N LEU A 92 -17.85 18.05 -6.08
CA LEU A 92 -17.43 19.26 -5.34
C LEU A 92 -16.22 19.02 -4.42
N GLY A 93 -15.29 18.14 -4.83
CA GLY A 93 -14.09 17.80 -4.05
C GLY A 93 -14.28 16.71 -3.01
N VAL A 94 -15.49 16.18 -2.82
CA VAL A 94 -15.79 15.11 -1.86
C VAL A 94 -15.88 13.75 -2.59
N PRO A 95 -15.23 12.69 -2.10
CA PRO A 95 -15.37 11.34 -2.63
C PRO A 95 -16.84 10.86 -2.59
N VAL A 96 -17.30 10.24 -3.67
CA VAL A 96 -18.66 9.68 -3.79
C VAL A 96 -18.64 8.30 -4.43
N SER A 97 -19.40 7.36 -3.86
CA SER A 97 -19.49 6.00 -4.43
C SER A 97 -20.39 5.94 -5.68
N LYS A 98 -21.48 6.72 -5.69
CA LYS A 98 -22.47 6.72 -6.77
C LYS A 98 -22.05 7.63 -7.94
N LYS A 99 -22.41 7.21 -9.16
CA LYS A 99 -22.35 8.09 -10.32
C LYS A 99 -23.47 9.11 -10.22
N ILE A 100 -23.12 10.36 -9.97
CA ILE A 100 -24.05 11.49 -9.93
C ILE A 100 -23.67 12.53 -11.00
N PRO A 101 -24.63 13.28 -11.55
CA PRO A 101 -24.33 14.32 -12.53
C PRO A 101 -23.29 15.31 -12.01
N GLY A 102 -22.28 15.61 -12.83
CA GLY A 102 -21.22 16.56 -12.48
C GLY A 102 -20.09 16.00 -11.62
N ASN A 103 -20.09 14.71 -11.29
CA ASN A 103 -18.92 14.09 -10.68
C ASN A 103 -17.73 14.03 -11.65
N LYS A 104 -16.53 13.94 -11.10
CA LYS A 104 -15.26 13.81 -11.83
C LYS A 104 -14.53 12.58 -11.35
N ILE A 105 -13.79 11.92 -12.24
CA ILE A 105 -12.88 10.84 -11.86
C ILE A 105 -11.48 11.42 -11.69
N ALA A 106 -10.82 11.00 -10.62
CA ALA A 106 -9.42 11.28 -10.38
C ALA A 106 -8.77 10.04 -9.76
N GLY A 107 -7.47 9.89 -10.02
CA GLY A 107 -6.66 8.90 -9.35
C GLY A 107 -5.52 9.54 -8.57
N ASP A 108 -5.05 8.89 -7.53
CA ASP A 108 -3.86 9.28 -6.77
C ASP A 108 -2.88 8.13 -6.79
N LEU A 109 -1.71 8.34 -7.40
CA LEU A 109 -0.59 7.41 -7.39
C LEU A 109 0.36 7.83 -6.28
N LEU A 110 0.90 6.89 -5.53
CA LEU A 110 2.02 7.11 -4.63
C LEU A 110 3.08 8.03 -5.27
N ASP A 111 3.49 9.08 -4.55
CA ASP A 111 4.52 10.03 -4.96
C ASP A 111 5.91 9.65 -4.46
N GLU A 112 5.99 8.88 -3.38
CA GLU A 112 7.22 8.33 -2.82
C GLU A 112 7.92 7.38 -3.80
N SER A 113 9.25 7.47 -3.83
CA SER A 113 10.10 6.56 -4.59
C SER A 113 10.20 5.19 -3.91
N SER A 114 10.60 4.17 -4.67
CA SER A 114 10.81 2.82 -4.13
C SER A 114 11.85 2.75 -3.01
N GLU A 115 12.85 3.65 -3.01
CA GLU A 115 13.86 3.69 -1.96
C GLU A 115 13.35 4.38 -0.69
N GLU A 116 12.52 5.42 -0.80
CA GLU A 116 11.84 6.04 0.34
C GLU A 116 10.92 5.04 1.03
N ILE A 117 10.06 4.37 0.26
CA ILE A 117 9.18 3.31 0.79
C ILE A 117 9.97 2.18 1.44
N LYS A 118 11.05 1.73 0.81
CA LYS A 118 11.90 0.69 1.39
C LYS A 118 12.54 1.13 2.70
N GLN A 119 12.90 2.41 2.82
CA GLN A 119 13.46 2.95 4.05
C GLN A 119 12.38 3.05 5.13
N GLU A 120 11.21 3.59 4.81
CA GLU A 120 10.05 3.66 5.71
C GLU A 120 9.69 2.29 6.29
N LEU A 121 9.57 1.26 5.44
CA LEU A 121 9.25 -0.10 5.90
C LEU A 121 10.36 -0.71 6.75
N LYS A 122 11.64 -0.40 6.48
CA LYS A 122 12.75 -0.85 7.30
C LYS A 122 12.76 -0.17 8.67
N ASP A 123 12.43 1.11 8.71
CA ASP A 123 12.36 1.87 9.95
C ASP A 123 11.20 1.33 10.81
N PHE A 124 10.02 1.12 10.21
CA PHE A 124 8.88 0.44 10.86
C PHE A 124 9.26 -0.92 11.45
N ILE A 125 9.92 -1.80 10.67
CA ILE A 125 10.38 -3.10 11.16
C ILE A 125 11.43 -2.94 12.26
N GLY A 126 12.34 -1.98 12.11
CA GLY A 126 13.46 -1.74 13.03
C GLY A 126 13.02 -1.25 14.41
N GLU A 127 12.05 -0.34 14.46
CA GLU A 127 11.47 0.18 15.72
C GLU A 127 10.91 -0.95 16.58
N GLN A 128 10.28 -1.94 15.94
CA GLN A 128 9.64 -3.06 16.62
C GLN A 128 10.69 -4.05 17.19
N LEU A 129 11.88 -4.07 16.59
CA LEU A 129 13.01 -4.86 17.07
C LEU A 129 13.77 -4.18 18.21
N THR A 130 13.69 -2.86 18.38
CA THR A 130 14.38 -2.13 19.45
C THR A 130 13.54 -2.01 20.71
N ILE A 131 12.21 -1.84 20.59
CA ILE A 131 11.29 -1.67 21.74
C ILE A 131 11.22 -2.91 22.65
N THR A 132 11.50 -4.11 22.13
CA THR A 132 11.44 -5.38 22.88
C THR A 132 12.70 -5.72 23.68
N ASN A 133 13.67 -4.81 23.81
CA ASN A 133 14.90 -5.04 24.59
C ASN A 133 14.89 -4.39 26.00
N ASP A 134 13.78 -3.76 26.40
CA ASP A 134 13.60 -3.15 27.73
C ASP A 134 12.67 -3.98 28.64
#